data_AF-A0A8C2S1C9-F1
#
_entry.id   AF-A0A8C2S1C9-F1
#
_cell.length_a   1.000
_cell.length_b   1.000
_cell.length_c   1.000
_cell.angle_alpha   90.00
_cell.angle_beta   90.00
_cell.angle_gamma   90.00
#
_symmetry.space_group_name_H-M   'P 1'
#
loop_
_entity.id
_entity.type
_entity.pdbx_description
1 polymer ?
#
loop_
_entity_poly.entity_id
_entity_poly.type
_entity_poly.pdbx_seq_one_letter_code
_entity_poly.pdbx_strand_id
1 'polypeptide(L)'
;MPLLGVIFLNGNCASEAEIWEFLNVLGIYDGKTHIIFGEPRKKFITEELVQEKYLVYRQIPDSNPLSYEFVWGPRAHAETSKMEVLEFVAKINSTDPSAFPFHYEEALRDEEERVKARSAGKAHAAAKATAHPRVPPSDSSSPQ
;
A
#
# COMPACT_ATOMS: atom_id res chain seq x y z
N MET A 1 -2.23 -9.19 -3.58
CA MET A 1 -2.08 -8.42 -4.84
C MET A 1 -3.39 -8.19 -5.59
N PRO A 2 -4.30 -9.17 -5.83
CA PRO A 2 -5.51 -8.93 -6.64
C PRO A 2 -6.35 -7.74 -6.15
N LEU A 3 -6.58 -7.67 -4.85
CA LEU A 3 -7.38 -6.61 -4.23
C LEU A 3 -6.71 -5.22 -4.32
N LEU A 4 -5.38 -5.17 -4.15
CA LEU A 4 -4.61 -3.94 -4.36
C LEU A 4 -4.69 -3.48 -5.81
N GLY A 5 -4.71 -4.43 -6.76
CA GLY A 5 -4.90 -4.17 -8.19
C GLY A 5 -6.26 -3.55 -8.49
N VAL A 6 -7.35 -4.08 -7.93
CA VAL A 6 -8.69 -3.50 -8.11
C VAL A 6 -8.74 -2.07 -7.59
N ILE A 7 -8.26 -1.84 -6.37
CA ILE A 7 -8.24 -0.50 -5.77
C ILE A 7 -7.41 0.47 -6.63
N PHE A 8 -6.27 0.01 -7.13
CA PHE A 8 -5.42 0.85 -7.97
C PHE A 8 -6.10 1.16 -9.32
N LEU A 9 -6.70 0.16 -9.97
CA LEU A 9 -7.40 0.34 -11.23
C LEU A 9 -8.62 1.27 -11.08
N ASN A 10 -9.23 1.32 -9.90
CA ASN A 10 -10.37 2.18 -9.58
C ASN A 10 -9.97 3.58 -9.06
N GLY A 11 -8.74 4.03 -9.35
CA GLY A 11 -8.31 5.39 -9.02
C GLY A 11 -7.75 5.53 -7.59
N ASN A 12 -7.18 4.47 -7.04
CA ASN A 12 -6.61 4.35 -5.69
C ASN A 12 -7.61 4.27 -4.54
N CYS A 13 -8.91 4.16 -4.83
CA CYS A 13 -9.92 3.80 -3.85
C CYS A 13 -10.97 2.88 -4.47
N ALA A 14 -11.61 2.05 -3.65
CA ALA A 14 -12.75 1.25 -4.07
C ALA A 14 -13.76 1.12 -2.94
N SER A 15 -15.03 1.33 -3.24
CA SER A 15 -16.15 1.06 -2.33
C SER A 15 -16.25 -0.43 -2.01
N GLU A 16 -16.93 -0.76 -0.91
CA GLU A 16 -17.20 -2.16 -0.57
C GLU A 16 -17.93 -2.90 -1.71
N ALA A 17 -18.84 -2.22 -2.40
CA ALA A 17 -19.60 -2.79 -3.51
C ALA A 17 -18.70 -3.20 -4.70
N GLU A 18 -17.77 -2.33 -5.10
CA GLU A 18 -16.85 -2.62 -6.22
C GLU A 18 -15.89 -3.77 -5.86
N ILE A 19 -15.42 -3.80 -4.61
CA ILE A 19 -14.63 -4.93 -4.12
C ILE A 19 -15.42 -6.24 -4.18
N TRP A 20 -16.69 -6.22 -3.74
CA TRP A 20 -17.56 -7.40 -3.80
C TRP A 20 -17.85 -7.85 -5.22
N GLU A 21 -18.10 -6.92 -6.14
CA GLU A 21 -18.33 -7.22 -7.54
C GLU A 21 -17.12 -7.95 -8.14
N PHE A 22 -15.91 -7.46 -7.89
CA PHE A 22 -14.69 -8.13 -8.32
C PHE A 22 -14.53 -9.52 -7.72
N LEU A 23 -14.78 -9.68 -6.42
CA LEU A 23 -14.68 -10.98 -5.76
C LEU A 23 -15.71 -11.98 -6.29
N ASN A 24 -16.92 -11.52 -6.61
CA ASN A 24 -17.95 -12.35 -7.25
C ASN A 24 -17.51 -12.84 -8.62
N VAL A 25 -16.82 -12.01 -9.42
CA VAL A 25 -16.21 -12.42 -10.70
C VAL A 25 -15.15 -13.50 -10.50
N LEU A 26 -14.40 -13.45 -9.39
CA LEU A 26 -13.44 -14.48 -9.00
C LEU A 26 -14.07 -15.72 -8.35
N GLY A 27 -15.41 -15.81 -8.28
CA GLY A 27 -16.12 -16.93 -7.66
C GLY A 27 -16.12 -16.90 -6.13
N ILE A 28 -15.73 -15.78 -5.51
CA ILE A 28 -15.76 -15.55 -4.07
C ILE A 28 -17.06 -14.81 -3.74
N TYR A 29 -18.02 -15.55 -3.21
CA TYR A 29 -19.36 -15.02 -2.92
C TYR A 29 -19.55 -14.77 -1.43
N ASP A 30 -20.36 -13.75 -1.16
CA ASP A 30 -20.83 -13.48 0.18
C ASP A 30 -21.64 -14.66 0.79
N GLY A 31 -21.46 -14.89 2.10
CA GLY A 31 -22.14 -15.93 2.87
C GLY A 31 -21.73 -17.36 2.53
N LYS A 32 -20.77 -17.57 1.61
CA LYS A 32 -20.23 -18.89 1.27
C LYS A 32 -18.81 -19.01 1.79
N THR A 33 -18.57 -20.00 2.64
CA THR A 33 -17.22 -20.32 3.10
C THR A 33 -16.38 -20.78 1.90
N HIS A 34 -15.37 -19.98 1.53
CA HIS A 34 -14.40 -20.38 0.52
C HIS A 34 -13.33 -21.25 1.20
N ILE A 35 -12.98 -22.40 0.60
CA ILE A 35 -12.07 -23.39 1.20
C ILE A 35 -10.70 -22.77 1.55
N ILE A 36 -10.26 -21.76 0.77
CA ILE A 36 -8.98 -21.07 0.96
C ILE A 36 -9.13 -19.77 1.78
N PHE A 37 -10.25 -19.07 1.65
CA PHE A 37 -10.40 -17.69 2.18
C PHE A 37 -11.36 -17.60 3.39
N GLY A 38 -11.92 -18.73 3.85
CA GLY A 38 -12.87 -18.75 4.95
C GLY A 38 -14.16 -18.00 4.60
N GLU A 39 -14.77 -17.37 5.60
CA GLU A 39 -15.99 -16.57 5.43
C GLU A 39 -15.61 -15.16 4.90
N PRO A 40 -15.90 -14.82 3.63
CA PRO A 40 -15.27 -13.69 2.96
C PRO A 40 -15.68 -12.33 3.54
N ARG A 41 -16.91 -12.25 4.09
CA ARG A 41 -17.59 -10.97 4.33
C ARG A 41 -17.03 -10.14 5.47
N LYS A 42 -16.61 -10.80 6.54
CA LYS A 42 -16.25 -10.12 7.79
C LYS A 42 -14.80 -10.27 8.15
N LYS A 43 -14.23 -11.45 7.87
CA LYS A 43 -12.89 -11.79 8.35
C LYS A 43 -11.79 -11.32 7.41
N PHE A 44 -11.97 -11.50 6.10
CA PHE A 44 -10.86 -11.40 5.15
C PHE A 44 -10.60 -9.95 4.68
N ILE A 45 -11.63 -9.24 4.19
CA ILE A 45 -11.44 -7.92 3.56
C ILE A 45 -11.36 -6.80 4.61
N THR A 46 -12.25 -6.82 5.60
CA THR A 46 -12.46 -5.73 6.56
C THR A 46 -11.66 -5.90 7.85
N GLU A 47 -11.44 -7.11 8.35
CA GLU A 47 -10.72 -7.32 9.61
C GLU A 47 -9.25 -7.63 9.38
N GLU A 48 -8.89 -8.71 8.67
CA GLU A 48 -7.49 -9.15 8.56
C GLU A 48 -6.63 -8.18 7.77
N LEU A 49 -7.03 -7.78 6.56
CA LEU A 49 -6.21 -6.88 5.72
C LEU A 49 -6.10 -5.47 6.30
N VAL A 50 -7.11 -5.02 7.06
CA VAL A 50 -7.06 -3.73 7.77
C VAL A 50 -6.21 -3.85 9.03
N GLN A 51 -6.32 -4.94 9.80
CA GLN A 51 -5.46 -5.21 10.97
C GLN A 51 -3.99 -5.36 10.59
N GLU A 52 -3.72 -6.05 9.48
CA GLU A 52 -2.39 -6.21 8.89
C GLU A 52 -1.87 -4.92 8.23
N LYS A 53 -2.70 -3.88 8.14
CA LYS A 53 -2.40 -2.56 7.55
C LYS A 53 -2.10 -2.58 6.04
N TYR A 54 -2.56 -3.61 5.33
CA TYR A 54 -2.54 -3.63 3.87
C TYR A 54 -3.60 -2.73 3.28
N LEU A 55 -4.73 -2.57 3.96
CA LEU A 55 -5.82 -1.68 3.57
C LEU A 55 -6.16 -0.70 4.69
N VAL A 56 -6.67 0.46 4.30
CA VAL A 56 -7.36 1.39 5.19
C VAL A 56 -8.82 1.43 4.75
N TYR A 57 -9.71 1.10 5.68
CA TYR A 57 -11.15 1.27 5.51
C TYR A 57 -11.54 2.61 6.11
N ARG A 58 -12.06 3.53 5.28
CA ARG A 58 -12.40 4.89 5.71
C ARG A 58 -13.75 5.33 5.15
N GLN A 59 -14.40 6.22 5.89
CA GLN A 59 -15.61 6.87 5.43
C GLN A 59 -15.28 7.85 4.29
N ILE A 60 -16.11 7.88 3.26
CA ILE A 60 -16.05 8.89 2.21
C ILE A 60 -16.58 10.21 2.79
N PRO A 61 -15.75 11.28 2.84
CA PRO A 61 -16.18 12.58 3.32
C PRO A 61 -17.42 13.06 2.58
N ASP A 62 -18.38 13.63 3.32
CA ASP A 62 -19.60 14.25 2.78
C ASP A 62 -20.50 13.32 1.94
N SER A 63 -20.35 12.00 2.08
CA SER A 63 -21.24 11.02 1.45
C SER A 63 -22.63 11.01 2.09
N ASN A 64 -23.68 11.18 1.27
CA ASN A 64 -25.08 11.01 1.68
C ASN A 64 -25.81 10.09 0.68
N PRO A 65 -26.10 8.83 1.05
CA PRO A 65 -25.93 8.21 2.37
C PRO A 65 -24.47 7.89 2.74
N LEU A 66 -24.23 7.63 4.03
CA LEU A 66 -22.91 7.26 4.58
C LEU A 66 -22.29 6.11 3.77
N SER A 67 -21.15 6.39 3.15
CA SER A 67 -20.44 5.45 2.29
C SER A 67 -18.99 5.28 2.75
N TYR A 68 -18.42 4.10 2.51
CA TYR A 68 -17.07 3.75 2.91
C TYR A 68 -16.28 3.20 1.72
N GLU A 69 -14.97 3.41 1.77
CA GLU A 69 -14.04 2.96 0.74
C GLU A 69 -12.79 2.32 1.37
N PHE A 70 -12.17 1.44 0.58
CA PHE A 70 -10.84 0.89 0.82
C PHE A 70 -9.81 1.65 0.03
N VAL A 71 -8.70 1.96 0.69
CA VAL A 71 -7.48 2.47 0.06
C VAL A 71 -6.29 1.63 0.50
N TRP A 72 -5.17 1.75 -0.21
CA TRP A 72 -3.93 1.07 0.21
C TRP A 72 -3.49 1.56 1.58
N GLY A 73 -3.11 0.61 2.44
CA GLY A 73 -2.56 0.87 3.75
C GLY A 73 -1.05 1.06 3.72
N PRO A 74 -0.45 1.50 4.84
CA PRO A 74 0.98 1.80 4.92
C PRO A 74 1.85 0.58 4.64
N ARG A 75 1.37 -0.64 4.97
CA ARG A 75 2.11 -1.86 4.68
C ARG A 75 2.11 -2.19 3.19
N ALA A 76 0.99 -1.98 2.49
CA ALA A 76 0.96 -2.13 1.04
C ALA A 76 1.96 -1.19 0.36
N HIS A 77 2.00 0.09 0.73
CA HIS A 77 2.98 1.03 0.19
C HIS A 77 4.44 0.70 0.54
N ALA A 78 4.67 0.03 1.68
CA ALA A 78 6.01 -0.39 2.09
C ALA A 78 6.50 -1.63 1.33
N GLU A 79 5.61 -2.59 1.11
CA GLU A 79 5.96 -3.91 0.56
C GLU A 79 5.81 -4.01 -0.96
N THR A 80 5.04 -3.12 -1.59
CA THR A 80 4.85 -3.11 -3.05
C THR A 80 4.82 -1.69 -3.61
N SER A 81 4.88 -1.56 -4.94
CA SER A 81 4.68 -0.32 -5.69
C SER A 81 3.47 -0.41 -6.62
N LYS A 82 2.99 0.76 -7.09
CA LYS A 82 1.92 0.79 -8.11
C LYS A 82 2.35 0.07 -9.38
N MET A 83 3.65 0.15 -9.73
CA MET A 83 4.19 -0.56 -10.91
C MET A 83 4.16 -2.08 -10.71
N GLU A 84 4.60 -2.60 -9.57
CA GLU A 84 4.58 -4.05 -9.29
C GLU A 84 3.15 -4.62 -9.31
N VAL A 85 2.19 -3.85 -8.80
CA VAL A 85 0.77 -4.24 -8.88
C VAL A 85 0.24 -4.17 -10.32
N LEU A 86 0.64 -3.17 -11.10
CA LEU A 86 0.24 -3.06 -12.50
C LEU A 86 0.81 -4.20 -13.35
N GLU A 87 2.08 -4.57 -13.15
CA GLU A 87 2.71 -5.72 -13.78
C GLU A 87 1.98 -7.02 -13.45
N PHE A 88 1.58 -7.19 -12.19
CA PHE A 88 0.76 -8.33 -11.77
C PHE A 88 -0.59 -8.39 -12.51
N VAL A 89 -1.29 -7.26 -12.62
CA VAL A 89 -2.56 -7.15 -13.36
C VAL A 89 -2.36 -7.46 -14.83
N ALA A 90 -1.33 -6.87 -15.46
CA ALA A 90 -1.03 -7.07 -16.87
C ALA A 90 -0.71 -8.54 -17.16
N LYS A 91 0.06 -9.19 -16.29
CA LYS A 91 0.39 -10.62 -16.37
C LYS A 91 -0.84 -11.51 -16.32
N ILE A 92 -1.80 -11.24 -15.43
CA ILE A 92 -3.06 -12.00 -15.36
C ILE A 92 -3.85 -11.87 -16.67
N ASN A 93 -3.86 -10.67 -17.24
CA ASN A 93 -4.59 -10.37 -18.48
C ASN A 93 -3.79 -10.70 -19.75
N SER A 94 -2.61 -11.34 -19.63
CA SER A 94 -1.71 -11.64 -20.75
C SER A 94 -1.43 -10.41 -21.65
N THR A 95 -1.27 -9.25 -21.01
CA THR A 95 -1.00 -7.96 -21.66
C THR A 95 0.21 -7.27 -21.03
N ASP A 96 0.56 -6.09 -21.54
CA ASP A 96 1.63 -5.24 -21.02
C ASP A 96 1.07 -4.13 -20.10
N PRO A 97 1.80 -3.68 -19.06
CA PRO A 97 1.40 -2.54 -18.23
C PRO A 97 1.01 -1.29 -19.03
N SER A 98 1.67 -1.03 -20.16
CA SER A 98 1.38 0.12 -21.04
C SER A 98 0.01 0.06 -21.71
N ALA A 99 -0.67 -1.10 -21.69
CA ALA A 99 -2.06 -1.22 -22.13
C ALA A 99 -3.06 -0.49 -21.20
N PHE A 100 -2.60 -0.06 -20.01
CA PHE A 100 -3.35 0.76 -19.06
C PHE A 100 -2.69 2.15 -18.93
N PRO A 101 -2.78 3.02 -19.96
CA PRO A 101 -1.93 4.21 -20.05
C PRO A 101 -2.03 5.15 -18.83
N PHE A 102 -3.24 5.41 -18.34
CA PHE A 102 -3.46 6.26 -17.16
C PHE A 102 -2.75 5.69 -15.91
N HIS A 103 -2.94 4.40 -15.66
CA HIS A 103 -2.36 3.70 -14.51
C HIS A 103 -0.85 3.54 -14.66
N TYR A 104 -0.36 3.31 -15.89
CA TYR A 104 1.06 3.20 -16.17
C TYR A 104 1.79 4.52 -15.89
N GLU A 105 1.26 5.65 -16.35
CA GLU A 105 1.80 6.97 -16.04
C GLU A 105 1.78 7.26 -14.52
N GLU A 106 0.71 6.86 -13.84
CA GLU A 106 0.61 7.02 -12.39
C GLU A 106 1.64 6.15 -11.65
N ALA A 107 1.84 4.91 -12.09
CA ALA A 107 2.83 4.01 -11.53
C ALA A 107 4.27 4.53 -11.74
N LEU A 108 4.55 5.16 -12.89
CA LEU A 108 5.84 5.81 -13.13
C LEU A 108 6.07 6.99 -12.18
N ARG A 109 5.05 7.83 -11.94
CA ARG A 109 5.16 8.94 -10.98
C ARG A 109 5.43 8.42 -9.56
N ASP A 110 4.71 7.38 -9.15
CA ASP A 110 4.92 6.73 -7.84
C ASP A 110 6.36 6.23 -7.69
N GLU A 111 6.92 5.56 -8.70
CA GLU A 111 8.31 5.09 -8.64
C GLU A 111 9.32 6.24 -8.55
N GLU A 112 9.12 7.32 -9.31
CA GLU A 112 9.97 8.51 -9.25
C GLU A 112 9.94 9.15 -7.85
N GLU A 113 8.75 9.31 -7.27
CA GLU A 113 8.57 9.83 -5.90
C GLU A 113 9.23 8.93 -4.85
N ARG A 114 9.12 7.61 -5.00
CA ARG A 114 9.76 6.64 -4.10
C ARG A 114 11.28 6.71 -4.17
N VAL A 115 11.85 6.85 -5.36
CA VAL A 115 13.30 7.04 -5.54
C VAL A 115 13.77 8.34 -4.88
N LYS A 116 13.02 9.44 -5.06
CA LYS A 116 13.31 10.74 -4.40
C LYS A 116 13.21 10.65 -2.87
N ALA A 117 12.19 9.99 -2.33
CA ALA A 117 12.04 9.82 -0.89
C ALA A 117 13.19 8.99 -0.29
N ARG A 118 13.61 7.92 -0.98
CA ARG A 118 14.74 7.08 -0.56
C ARG A 118 16.07 7.84 -0.58
N SER A 119 16.31 8.69 -1.58
CA SER A 119 17.54 9.49 -1.65
C SER A 119 17.58 10.57 -0.56
N ALA A 120 16.47 11.25 -0.30
CA ALA A 120 16.34 12.21 0.80
C ALA A 120 16.57 11.56 2.17
N GLY A 121 16.00 10.37 2.40
CA GLY A 121 16.21 9.60 3.63
C GLY A 121 17.69 9.23 3.87
N LYS A 122 18.41 8.82 2.82
CA LYS A 122 19.85 8.54 2.88
C LYS A 122 20.67 9.78 3.23
N ALA A 123 20.37 10.91 2.59
CA ALA A 123 21.05 12.18 2.88
C ALA A 123 20.82 12.63 4.33
N HIS A 124 19.59 12.51 4.83
CA HIS A 124 19.25 12.84 6.21
C HIS A 124 19.97 11.95 7.22
N ALA A 125 20.04 10.64 6.97
CA ALA A 125 20.77 9.69 7.82
C ALA A 125 22.27 10.00 7.86
N ALA A 126 22.87 10.31 6.71
CA ALA A 126 24.28 10.69 6.61
C ALA A 126 24.59 11.98 7.40
N ALA A 127 23.76 13.01 7.26
CA ALA A 127 23.91 14.26 8.00
C ALA A 127 23.85 14.05 9.52
N LYS A 128 22.95 13.19 10.00
CA LYS A 128 22.83 12.85 11.43
C LYS A 128 24.04 12.08 11.95
N ALA A 129 24.64 11.20 11.15
CA ALA A 129 25.85 10.47 11.52
C ALA A 129 27.06 11.40 11.68
N THR A 130 27.20 12.40 10.80
CA THR A 130 28.28 13.42 10.88
C THR A 130 28.11 14.39 12.05
N ALA A 131 26.89 14.51 12.59
CA ALA A 131 26.57 15.41 13.71
C ALA A 131 26.78 14.80 15.11
N HIS A 132 27.24 13.54 15.23
CA HIS A 132 27.58 13.00 16.55
C HIS A 132 28.80 13.72 17.16
N PRO A 133 28.69 14.24 18.40
CA PRO A 133 29.72 15.08 18.98
C PRO A 133 30.95 14.23 19.31
N ARG A 134 32.10 14.64 18.76
CA ARG A 134 33.43 14.20 19.17
C ARG A 134 33.58 14.54 20.66
N VAL A 135 33.39 13.55 21.53
CA VAL A 135 33.67 13.70 22.96
C VAL A 135 35.18 13.96 23.08
N PRO A 136 35.62 15.14 23.56
CA PRO A 136 37.04 15.36 23.81
C PRO A 136 37.49 14.45 24.97
N PRO A 137 38.71 13.89 24.92
CA PRO A 137 39.23 13.09 26.02
C PRO A 137 39.26 13.96 27.29
N SER A 138 38.62 13.47 28.34
CA SER A 138 38.67 14.11 29.66
C SER A 138 40.03 13.83 30.27
N ASP A 139 40.89 14.85 30.36
CA ASP A 139 42.13 14.80 31.13
C ASP A 139 41.80 14.65 32.62
N SER A 140 41.88 13.43 33.13
CA SER A 140 41.94 13.18 34.57
C SER A 140 43.31 13.60 35.08
N SER A 141 43.42 14.85 35.55
CA SER A 141 44.48 15.23 36.49
C SER A 141 44.00 14.92 37.91
N SER A 142 44.54 13.86 38.50
CA SER A 142 44.39 13.54 39.92
C SER A 142 45.30 14.41 40.78
N PRO A 143 44.87 14.89 41.96
CA PRO A 143 45.77 15.53 42.92
C PRO A 143 46.28 14.51 43.95
N GLN A 144 47.59 14.48 44.17
CA GLN A 144 48.20 14.14 45.47
C GLN A 144 49.38 15.08 45.72
#